data_AF-A0A7L5AEB4-F1
#
_entry.id   AF-A0A7L5AEB4-F1
#
_cell.length_a   1.000
_cell.length_b   1.000
_cell.length_c   1.000
_cell.angle_alpha   90.00
_cell.angle_beta   90.00
_cell.angle_gamma   90.00
#
_symmetry.space_group_name_H-M   'P 1'
#
loop_
_entity.id
_entity.type
_entity.pdbx_description
1 polymer ?
#
loop_
_entity_poly.entity_id
_entity_poly.type
_entity_poly.pdbx_seq_one_letter_code
_entity_poly.pdbx_strand_id
1 'polypeptide(L)'
;MQVLCQKSNSSEGADKISCSICGQAFQIFWERSSQTERAAQMETVMAAIAEHHQGNDSHRAHPHTGFLVPGWSGLTKFSAAALLGGAQSWSI
;
A
#
# COMPACT_ATOMS: atom_id res chain seq x y z
N MET A 1 -0.22 0.17 -14.56
CA MET A 1 0.89 -0.02 -13.60
C MET A 1 0.31 -0.15 -12.21
N GLN A 2 0.76 -1.13 -11.44
CA GLN A 2 0.36 -1.29 -10.04
C GLN A 2 1.54 -1.01 -9.10
N VAL A 3 1.22 -0.44 -7.94
CA VAL A 3 2.20 -0.04 -6.93
C VAL A 3 1.84 -0.71 -5.60
N LEU A 4 2.75 -1.47 -5.02
CA LEU A 4 2.58 -2.06 -3.70
C LEU A 4 3.22 -1.17 -2.65
N CYS A 5 2.42 -0.71 -1.69
CA CYS A 5 2.87 0.04 -0.52
C CYS A 5 2.88 -0.90 0.68
N GLN A 6 4.07 -1.30 1.12
CA GLN A 6 4.25 -2.16 2.29
C GLN A 6 4.66 -1.33 3.50
N LYS A 7 4.11 -1.62 4.68
CA LYS A 7 4.56 -0.98 5.91
C LYS A 7 6.02 -1.34 6.18
N SER A 8 6.87 -0.34 6.36
CA SER A 8 8.29 -0.56 6.64
C SER A 8 8.66 -0.07 8.02
N ASN A 9 9.22 -0.97 8.83
CA ASN A 9 9.79 -0.65 10.13
C ASN A 9 11.27 -0.22 10.02
N SER A 10 11.88 -0.35 8.84
CA SER A 10 13.31 -0.08 8.61
C SER A 10 13.49 1.20 7.79
N SER A 11 14.53 1.97 8.09
CA SER A 11 14.95 3.19 7.37
C SER A 11 15.75 2.91 6.09
N GLU A 12 16.12 1.66 5.82
CA GLU A 12 16.91 1.22 4.65
C GLU A 12 16.04 0.91 3.40
N GLY A 13 16.34 1.47 2.22
CA GLY A 13 15.67 1.17 0.93
C GLY A 13 15.43 2.40 0.05
N ALA A 14 15.56 2.26 -1.28
CA ALA A 14 15.60 3.38 -2.23
C ALA A 14 14.24 4.07 -2.49
N ASP A 15 13.12 3.35 -2.40
CA ASP A 15 11.78 3.87 -2.71
C ASP A 15 10.90 3.87 -1.46
N LYS A 16 10.82 5.01 -0.78
CA LYS A 16 10.02 5.20 0.45
C LYS A 16 9.14 6.41 0.39
N ILE A 17 8.00 6.31 1.05
CA ILE A 17 7.03 7.37 1.21
C ILE A 17 6.56 7.42 2.66
N SER A 18 6.44 8.61 3.21
CA SER A 18 5.88 8.83 4.54
C SER A 18 4.47 9.41 4.40
N CYS A 19 3.53 8.89 5.17
CA CYS A 19 2.22 9.54 5.31
C CYS A 19 2.40 10.92 5.96
N SER A 20 1.89 11.97 5.31
CA SER A 20 1.94 13.35 5.83
C SER A 20 1.06 13.58 7.05
N ILE A 21 0.08 12.70 7.30
CA ILE A 21 -0.88 12.84 8.41
C ILE A 21 -0.31 12.23 9.69
N CYS A 22 0.12 10.98 9.63
CA CYS A 22 0.53 10.24 10.83
C CYS A 22 2.03 9.92 10.91
N GLY A 23 2.79 10.23 9.85
CA GLY A 23 4.23 10.00 9.79
C GLY A 23 4.65 8.55 9.54
N GLN A 24 3.72 7.62 9.34
CA GLN A 24 4.06 6.21 9.09
C GLN A 24 4.77 6.07 7.73
N ALA A 25 5.88 5.33 7.73
CA ALA A 25 6.67 5.07 6.54
C ALA A 25 6.21 3.80 5.81
N PHE A 26 6.16 3.88 4.49
CA PHE A 26 5.87 2.78 3.59
C PHE A 26 7.00 2.64 2.59
N GLN A 27 7.37 1.39 2.30
CA GLN A 27 8.22 1.08 1.17
C GLN A 27 7.36 0.80 -0.05
N ILE A 28 7.76 1.39 -1.15
CA ILE A 28 7.03 1.31 -2.41
C ILE A 28 7.74 0.30 -3.33
N PHE A 29 6.96 -0.62 -3.88
CA PHE A 29 7.38 -1.52 -4.93
C PHE A 29 6.60 -1.20 -6.20
N TRP A 30 7.34 -0.82 -7.23
CA TRP A 30 6.79 -0.45 -8.53
C TRP A 30 6.77 -1.67 -9.46
N GLU A 31 5.62 -1.99 -10.03
CA GLU A 31 5.56 -2.93 -11.16
C GLU A 31 6.22 -2.29 -12.39
N ARG A 32 7.21 -2.98 -12.99
CA ARG A 32 8.04 -2.57 -14.15
C ARG A 32 7.60 -1.24 -14.79
N SER A 33 8.13 -0.14 -14.26
CA SER A 33 7.74 1.22 -14.67
C SER A 33 8.96 2.13 -14.76
N SER A 34 8.91 3.00 -15.77
CA SER A 34 9.90 4.05 -16.02
C SER A 34 9.85 5.11 -14.92
N GLN A 35 10.95 5.84 -14.70
CA GLN A 35 11.00 6.88 -13.68
C GLN A 35 9.90 7.95 -13.85
N THR A 36 9.58 8.33 -15.09
CA THR A 36 8.50 9.26 -15.42
C THR A 36 7.13 8.73 -15.02
N GLU A 37 6.87 7.44 -15.22
CA GLU A 37 5.62 6.79 -14.83
C GLU A 37 5.47 6.71 -13.31
N ARG A 38 6.58 6.45 -12.59
CA ARG A 38 6.60 6.49 -11.12
C ARG A 38 6.27 7.87 -10.59
N ALA A 39 6.86 8.92 -11.18
CA ALA A 39 6.57 10.31 -10.80
C ALA A 39 5.09 10.66 -11.01
N ALA A 40 4.51 10.24 -12.14
CA ALA A 40 3.09 10.46 -12.43
C ALA A 40 2.16 9.74 -11.44
N GLN A 41 2.52 8.54 -10.99
CA GLN A 41 1.71 7.78 -10.03
C GLN A 41 1.96 8.11 -8.57
N MET A 42 3.02 8.86 -8.25
CA MET A 42 3.33 9.23 -6.87
C MET A 42 2.20 10.06 -6.25
N GLU A 43 1.57 10.94 -7.02
CA GLU A 43 0.42 11.74 -6.56
C GLU A 43 -0.75 10.84 -6.16
N THR A 44 -1.07 9.84 -6.99
CA THR A 44 -2.10 8.84 -6.71
C THR A 44 -1.78 8.00 -5.47
N VAL A 45 -0.51 7.66 -5.25
CA VAL A 45 -0.06 6.93 -4.04
C VAL A 45 -0.26 7.79 -2.78
N MET A 46 0.13 9.07 -2.84
CA MET A 46 -0.06 10.00 -1.73
C MET A 46 -1.54 10.20 -1.40
N ALA A 47 -2.39 10.36 -2.43
CA ALA A 47 -3.83 10.47 -2.26
C ALA A 47 -4.41 9.22 -1.57
N ALA A 48 -4.08 8.03 -2.05
CA ALA A 48 -4.53 6.76 -1.44
C ALA A 48 -4.06 6.60 0.02
N ILE A 49 -2.85 7.06 0.35
CA ILE A 49 -2.35 7.08 1.74
C ILE A 49 -3.20 8.00 2.60
N ALA A 50 -3.52 9.20 2.10
CA ALA A 50 -4.34 10.17 2.82
C ALA A 50 -5.80 9.70 3.00
N GLU A 51 -6.36 9.02 2.00
CA GLU A 51 -7.72 8.47 2.04
C GLU A 51 -7.93 7.42 3.14
N HIS A 52 -6.88 6.82 3.68
CA HIS A 52 -7.00 5.94 4.84
C HIS A 52 -7.38 6.71 6.13
N HIS A 53 -7.11 8.01 6.18
CA HIS A 53 -7.32 8.86 7.35
C HIS A 53 -8.68 9.58 7.36
N GLN A 54 -9.80 8.88 7.07
CA GLN A 54 -11.16 9.47 7.06
C GLN A 54 -11.68 9.85 8.47
N GLY A 55 -10.99 10.79 9.15
CA GLY A 55 -11.29 11.23 10.51
C GLY A 55 -10.55 10.45 11.62
N ASN A 56 -9.56 9.63 11.25
CA ASN A 56 -8.70 8.93 12.21
C ASN A 56 -7.22 9.13 11.83
N ASP A 57 -6.52 9.99 12.57
CA ASP A 57 -5.10 10.31 12.31
C ASP A 57 -4.13 9.29 12.93
N SER A 58 -4.66 8.23 13.55
CA SER A 58 -3.84 7.19 14.16
C SER A 58 -3.11 6.34 13.10
N HIS A 59 -1.95 5.79 13.47
CA HIS A 59 -1.22 4.80 12.67
C HIS A 59 -2.07 3.56 12.30
N ARG A 60 -3.14 3.31 13.06
CA ARG A 60 -4.11 2.24 12.82
C ARG A 60 -5.04 2.48 11.63
N ALA A 61 -5.05 3.69 11.08
CA ALA A 61 -5.84 4.02 9.89
C ALA A 61 -5.34 3.26 8.65
N HIS A 62 -4.05 2.92 8.63
CA HIS A 62 -3.44 2.21 7.51
C HIS A 62 -3.56 0.68 7.62
N PRO A 63 -3.63 -0.03 6.48
CA PRO A 63 -3.58 -1.50 6.44
C PRO A 63 -2.31 -2.04 7.09
N HIS A 64 -2.44 -3.11 7.89
CA HIS A 64 -1.33 -3.64 8.70
C HIS A 64 -0.21 -4.25 7.84
N THR A 65 -0.55 -4.90 6.73
CA THR A 65 0.36 -5.66 5.87
C THR A 65 0.81 -4.89 4.62
N GLY A 66 0.05 -3.87 4.21
CA GLY A 66 0.28 -3.09 2.99
C GLY A 66 -0.96 -2.99 2.10
N PHE A 67 -0.87 -2.24 1.00
CA PHE A 67 -1.97 -2.00 0.05
C PHE A 67 -1.46 -1.73 -1.38
N LEU A 68 -2.35 -1.83 -2.37
CA LEU A 68 -2.04 -1.62 -3.78
C LEU A 68 -2.64 -0.29 -4.29
N VAL A 69 -1.92 0.38 -5.20
CA VAL A 69 -2.35 1.63 -5.85
C VAL A 69 -2.22 1.53 -7.37
N PRO A 70 -3.21 2.01 -8.16
CA PRO A 70 -4.50 2.56 -7.73
C PRO A 70 -5.41 1.47 -7.14
N GLY A 71 -6.08 1.80 -6.03
CA GLY A 71 -6.92 0.86 -5.29
C GLY A 71 -8.38 0.83 -5.76
N TRP A 72 -8.83 -0.33 -6.24
CA TRP A 72 -10.13 -0.94 -5.87
C TRP A 72 -11.46 -0.31 -6.36
N SER A 73 -11.95 -0.76 -7.53
CA SER A 73 -13.40 -1.00 -7.78
C SER A 73 -13.54 -2.48 -8.16
N GLY A 74 -14.22 -3.28 -7.35
CA GLY A 74 -14.14 -4.74 -7.35
C GLY A 74 -14.15 -5.41 -8.73
N LEU A 75 -13.10 -6.19 -9.00
CA LEU A 75 -13.00 -7.38 -9.86
C LEU A 75 -11.51 -7.56 -10.24
N THR A 76 -10.81 -8.32 -9.42
CA THR A 76 -9.39 -8.67 -9.53
C THR A 76 -9.10 -9.43 -10.82
N LYS A 77 -8.29 -8.84 -11.72
CA LYS A 77 -7.52 -9.60 -12.74
C LYS A 77 -6.12 -10.01 -12.26
N PHE A 78 -5.71 -9.59 -11.07
CA PHE A 78 -4.57 -10.16 -10.35
C PHE A 78 -5.09 -10.93 -9.13
N SER A 79 -5.08 -12.26 -9.24
CA SER A 79 -5.50 -13.18 -8.19
C SER A 79 -4.59 -13.10 -6.96
N ALA A 80 -4.90 -12.22 -6.01
CA ALA A 80 -4.38 -12.27 -4.65
C ALA A 80 -5.08 -13.32 -3.77
N ALA A 81 -6.02 -14.10 -4.33
CA ALA A 81 -6.54 -15.31 -3.70
C ALA A 81 -5.45 -16.38 -3.45
N ALA A 82 -4.27 -16.25 -4.07
CA ALA A 82 -3.16 -17.19 -3.88
C ALA A 82 -2.17 -16.80 -2.76
N LEU A 83 -2.21 -15.58 -2.20
CA LEU A 83 -1.30 -15.19 -1.10
C LEU A 83 -1.96 -15.16 0.28
N LEU A 84 -3.29 -15.23 0.36
CA LEU A 84 -4.03 -15.35 1.63
C LEU A 84 -4.82 -16.67 1.75
N GLY A 85 -4.73 -17.55 0.75
CA GLY A 85 -5.29 -18.91 0.78
C GLY A 85 -4.43 -19.91 1.55
N GLY A 86 -3.90 -19.51 2.71
CA GLY A 86 -3.29 -20.41 3.68
C GLY A 86 -4.30 -20.69 4.79
N ALA A 87 -5.06 -21.76 4.66
CA ALA A 87 -6.00 -22.23 5.67
C ALA A 87 -5.31 -22.46 7.02
N GLN A 88 -5.86 -21.90 8.10
CA GLN A 88 -6.16 -22.70 9.28
C GLN A 88 -7.37 -22.13 10.03
N SER A 89 -8.42 -22.95 10.04
CA SER A 89 -9.54 -22.90 10.96
C SER A 89 -8.98 -23.06 12.38
N TRP A 90 -9.28 -22.12 13.27
CA TRP A 90 -9.43 -22.44 14.69
C TRP A 90 -10.83 -22.01 15.10
N SER A 91 -11.79 -22.92 14.87
CA SER A 91 -12.97 -22.99 15.72
C SER A 91 -12.54 -23.51 17.08
N ILE A 92 -13.01 -22.85 18.14
CA ILE A 92 -13.26 -23.47 19.44
C ILE A 92 -14.76 -23.34 19.67
#